data_AF-A0A7V1ZHH3-F1
#
_entry.id   AF-A0A7V1ZHH3-F1
#
_cell.length_a   1.000
_cell.length_b   1.000
_cell.length_c   1.000
_cell.angle_alpha   90.00
_cell.angle_beta   90.00
_cell.angle_gamma   90.00
#
_symmetry.space_group_name_H-M   'P 1'
#
loop_
_entity.id
_entity.type
_entity.pdbx_description
1 polymer ?
#
loop_
_entity_poly.entity_id
_entity_poly.type
_entity_poly.pdbx_seq_one_letter_code
_entity_poly.pdbx_strand_id
1 'polypeptide(L)'
;MKPWTQVVTPHVDIRTGKLDESVFAADLSDVVADRGPLEYRDAETFFRKTFPTQGLVNVLSAVLGRLSGKGGGEGVMQIQTPFGGGKTHSLIALYHLLKHGQELEASTAIKDILAKAGMQKVPQASVVTFVGTAADALEG
;
A
#
# COMPACT_ATOMS: atom_id res chain seq x y z
N MET A 1 18.83 -16.52 23.63
CA MET A 1 18.48 -15.46 22.65
C MET A 1 18.64 -14.12 23.36
N LYS A 2 19.32 -13.13 22.77
CA LYS A 2 19.43 -11.79 23.38
C LYS A 2 18.06 -11.07 23.28
N PRO A 3 17.64 -10.27 24.28
CA PRO A 3 16.46 -9.42 24.19
C PRO A 3 16.52 -8.49 22.97
N TRP A 4 15.37 -8.21 22.33
CA TRP A 4 15.32 -7.35 21.13
C TRP A 4 15.89 -5.94 21.39
N THR A 5 15.72 -5.44 22.61
CA THR A 5 16.26 -4.15 23.08
C THR A 5 17.79 -4.08 23.08
N GLN A 6 18.47 -5.22 23.00
CA GLN A 6 19.94 -5.32 22.96
C GLN A 6 20.50 -5.53 21.56
N VAL A 7 19.63 -5.72 20.55
CA VAL A 7 20.05 -6.05 19.17
C VAL A 7 19.47 -5.10 18.12
N VAL A 8 18.54 -4.22 18.50
CA VAL A 8 17.97 -3.19 17.64
C VAL A 8 17.95 -1.87 18.39
N THR A 9 18.28 -0.77 17.69
CA THR A 9 18.10 0.59 18.21
C THR A 9 16.77 1.14 17.69
N PRO A 10 15.81 1.51 18.55
CA PRO A 10 14.56 2.13 18.12
C PRO A 10 14.81 3.45 17.36
N HIS A 11 13.84 3.82 16.51
CA HIS A 11 13.91 5.06 15.76
C HIS A 11 13.98 6.30 16.69
N VAL A 12 14.52 7.40 16.17
CA VAL A 12 14.89 8.58 16.99
C VAL A 12 13.68 9.24 17.65
N ASP A 13 12.54 9.25 16.99
CA ASP A 13 11.24 9.72 17.50
C ASP A 13 10.80 8.97 18.77
N ILE A 14 10.90 7.63 18.78
CA ILE A 14 10.59 6.79 19.93
C ILE A 14 11.57 7.10 21.07
N ARG A 15 12.87 7.18 20.76
CA ARG A 15 13.91 7.45 21.78
C ARG A 15 13.81 8.82 22.41
N THR A 16 13.26 9.80 21.67
CA THR A 16 13.10 11.18 22.15
C THR A 16 11.71 11.47 22.72
N GLY A 17 10.80 10.49 22.72
CA GLY A 17 9.41 10.67 23.17
C GLY A 17 8.60 11.61 22.28
N LYS A 18 9.01 11.81 21.02
CA LYS A 18 8.40 12.71 20.04
C LYS A 18 7.70 11.95 18.91
N LEU A 19 7.20 10.75 19.21
CA LEU A 19 6.43 9.97 18.27
C LEU A 19 5.08 10.66 18.04
N ASP A 20 4.87 11.13 16.82
CA ASP A 20 3.56 11.64 16.41
C ASP A 20 2.65 10.43 16.12
N GLU A 21 1.57 10.27 16.87
CA GLU A 21 0.64 9.16 16.67
C GLU A 21 -0.10 9.23 15.33
N SER A 22 -0.18 10.42 14.71
CA SER A 22 -0.81 10.60 13.40
C SER A 22 -0.12 9.80 12.30
N VAL A 23 1.15 9.42 12.48
CA VAL A 23 1.90 8.56 11.55
C VAL A 23 1.38 7.13 11.47
N PHE A 24 0.51 6.70 12.39
CA PHE A 24 -0.13 5.37 12.35
C PHE A 24 -1.52 5.41 11.70
N ALA A 25 -2.07 6.59 11.44
CA ALA A 25 -3.37 6.76 10.83
C ALA A 25 -3.24 6.75 9.30
N ALA A 26 -3.39 5.57 8.71
CA ALA A 26 -3.51 5.43 7.27
C ALA A 26 -4.86 5.99 6.79
N ASP A 27 -4.84 7.01 5.94
CA ASP A 27 -6.01 7.59 5.29
C ASP A 27 -5.79 7.68 3.77
N LEU A 28 -6.66 7.03 2.99
CA LEU A 28 -6.55 7.02 1.53
C LEU A 28 -6.85 8.41 0.93
N SER A 29 -7.76 9.18 1.53
CA SER A 29 -8.12 10.51 1.03
C SER A 29 -6.96 11.50 1.15
N ASP A 30 -6.18 11.42 2.23
CA ASP A 30 -4.98 12.21 2.37
C ASP A 30 -3.90 11.80 1.37
N VAL A 31 -3.70 10.50 1.16
CA VAL A 31 -2.75 10.01 0.12
C VAL A 31 -3.12 10.51 -1.27
N VAL A 32 -4.39 10.44 -1.65
CA VAL A 32 -4.88 10.91 -2.96
C VAL A 32 -4.70 12.41 -3.11
N ALA A 33 -4.90 13.18 -2.04
CA ALA A 33 -4.75 14.63 -2.02
C ALA A 33 -3.30 15.10 -1.77
N ASP A 34 -2.31 14.19 -1.74
CA ASP A 34 -0.91 14.46 -1.39
C ASP A 34 -0.71 15.16 -0.02
N ARG A 35 -1.58 14.82 0.93
CA ARG A 35 -1.56 15.26 2.33
C ARG A 35 -1.14 14.12 3.26
N GLY A 36 -0.94 14.47 4.52
CA GLY A 36 -0.64 13.51 5.58
C GLY A 36 0.83 13.03 5.60
N PRO A 37 1.12 11.95 6.36
CA PRO A 37 2.48 11.46 6.58
C PRO A 37 3.16 11.00 5.28
N LEU A 38 4.46 11.29 5.17
CA LEU A 38 5.27 10.90 4.00
C LEU A 38 5.26 9.38 3.79
N GLU A 39 5.21 8.62 4.88
CA GLU A 39 5.12 7.17 4.93
C GLU A 39 3.95 6.59 4.15
N TYR A 40 2.86 7.34 4.01
CA TYR A 40 1.67 6.92 3.29
C TYR A 40 1.54 7.57 1.93
N ARG A 41 1.93 8.83 1.75
CA ARG A 41 1.75 9.55 0.48
C ARG A 41 2.85 9.31 -0.55
N ASP A 42 4.09 9.03 -0.13
CA ASP A 42 5.19 8.74 -1.05
C ASP A 42 5.25 7.25 -1.35
N ALA A 43 5.08 6.89 -2.62
CA ALA A 43 4.95 5.50 -3.04
C ALA A 43 6.20 4.65 -2.73
N GLU A 44 7.40 5.19 -2.95
CA GLU A 44 8.64 4.49 -2.67
C GLU A 44 8.83 4.26 -1.17
N THR A 45 8.63 5.31 -0.36
CA THR A 45 8.72 5.23 1.10
C THR A 45 7.68 4.28 1.67
N PHE A 46 6.46 4.30 1.14
CA PHE A 46 5.38 3.40 1.54
C PHE A 46 5.79 1.94 1.36
N PHE A 47 6.25 1.54 0.17
CA PHE A 47 6.66 0.15 -0.08
C PHE A 47 7.95 -0.22 0.65
N ARG A 48 8.88 0.73 0.86
CA ARG A 48 10.11 0.49 1.64
C ARG A 48 9.84 0.24 3.12
N LYS A 49 8.83 0.90 3.70
CA LYS A 49 8.42 0.73 5.10
C LYS A 49 7.33 -0.32 5.31
N THR A 50 6.68 -0.79 4.25
CA THR A 50 5.62 -1.81 4.32
C THR A 50 6.21 -3.21 4.25
N PHE A 51 5.90 -4.03 5.25
CA PHE A 51 6.18 -5.47 5.18
C PHE A 51 5.18 -6.16 4.23
N PRO A 52 5.62 -6.88 3.18
CA PRO A 52 4.74 -7.50 2.20
C PRO A 52 4.12 -8.78 2.76
N THR A 53 3.11 -8.64 3.61
CA THR A 53 2.39 -9.79 4.16
C THR A 53 1.78 -10.63 3.03
N GLN A 54 1.64 -11.95 3.25
CA GLN A 54 1.04 -12.85 2.27
C GLN A 54 -0.34 -12.37 1.80
N GLY A 55 -1.15 -11.83 2.73
CA GLY A 55 -2.48 -11.27 2.43
C GLY A 55 -2.41 -10.06 1.50
N LEU A 56 -1.53 -9.09 1.79
CA LEU A 56 -1.32 -7.93 0.92
C LEU A 56 -0.87 -8.37 -0.48
N VAL A 57 0.12 -9.27 -0.56
CA VAL A 57 0.61 -9.77 -1.85
C VAL A 57 -0.49 -10.49 -2.63
N ASN A 58 -1.34 -11.29 -1.98
CA ASN A 58 -2.48 -11.94 -2.63
C ASN A 58 -3.46 -10.94 -3.24
N VAL A 59 -3.82 -9.88 -2.50
CA VAL A 59 -4.72 -8.82 -2.97
C VAL A 59 -4.13 -8.12 -4.20
N LEU A 60 -2.88 -7.68 -4.11
CA LEU A 60 -2.21 -6.98 -5.20
C LEU A 60 -2.06 -7.87 -6.45
N SER A 61 -1.60 -9.11 -6.30
CA SER A 61 -1.44 -10.03 -7.42
C SER A 61 -2.78 -10.38 -8.09
N ALA A 62 -3.87 -10.52 -7.34
CA ALA A 62 -5.20 -10.79 -7.90
C ALA A 62 -5.72 -9.62 -8.76
N VAL A 63 -5.53 -8.38 -8.29
CA VAL A 63 -5.90 -7.18 -9.06
C VAL A 63 -5.05 -7.05 -10.32
N LEU A 64 -3.74 -7.22 -10.22
CA LEU A 64 -2.85 -7.21 -11.39
C LEU A 64 -3.21 -8.29 -12.42
N GLY A 65 -3.51 -9.51 -11.95
CA GLY A 65 -3.95 -10.61 -12.80
C GLY A 65 -5.21 -10.25 -13.59
N ARG A 66 -6.19 -9.60 -12.95
CA ARG A 66 -7.39 -9.12 -13.63
C ARG A 66 -7.11 -8.02 -14.65
N LEU A 67 -6.34 -7.01 -14.26
CA LEU A 67 -6.00 -5.88 -15.14
C LEU A 67 -5.16 -6.32 -16.34
N SER A 68 -4.46 -7.46 -16.26
CA SER A 68 -3.70 -8.02 -17.39
C SER A 68 -4.57 -8.54 -18.54
N GLY A 69 -5.88 -8.66 -18.37
CA GLY A 69 -6.80 -9.17 -19.40
C GLY A 69 -6.71 -10.68 -19.64
N LYS A 70 -5.86 -11.42 -18.91
CA LYS A 70 -5.67 -12.88 -19.05
C LYS A 70 -6.76 -13.74 -18.40
N GLY A 71 -7.91 -13.15 -18.06
CA GLY A 71 -9.09 -13.88 -17.56
C GLY A 71 -8.98 -14.44 -16.13
N GLY A 72 -7.93 -14.09 -15.37
CA GLY A 72 -7.81 -14.44 -13.96
C GLY A 72 -8.20 -13.28 -13.03
N GLY A 73 -8.79 -13.56 -11.87
CA GLY A 73 -9.04 -12.58 -10.80
C GLY A 73 -10.47 -12.04 -10.68
N GLU A 74 -10.91 -11.81 -9.44
CA GLU A 74 -12.26 -11.34 -9.11
C GLU A 74 -12.48 -9.89 -9.54
N GLY A 75 -13.65 -9.60 -10.12
CA GLY A 75 -14.01 -8.24 -10.55
C GLY A 75 -14.46 -7.31 -9.45
N VAL A 76 -14.86 -7.90 -8.33
CA VAL A 76 -15.20 -7.21 -7.11
C VAL A 76 -14.54 -8.00 -6.01
N MET A 77 -13.70 -7.35 -5.21
CA MET A 77 -13.04 -7.95 -4.07
C MET A 77 -13.53 -7.27 -2.80
N GLN A 78 -13.99 -8.06 -1.84
CA GLN A 78 -14.32 -7.57 -0.51
C GLN A 78 -13.19 -7.88 0.46
N ILE A 79 -12.51 -6.86 0.96
CA ILE A 79 -11.46 -7.02 1.97
C ILE A 79 -12.12 -7.10 3.35
N GLN A 80 -12.27 -8.33 3.87
CA GLN A 80 -12.81 -8.58 5.21
C GLN A 80 -11.66 -8.87 6.19
N THR A 81 -11.36 -7.90 7.05
CA THR A 81 -10.44 -8.09 8.17
C THR A 81 -11.02 -7.41 9.42
N PRO A 82 -10.67 -7.89 10.63
CA PRO A 82 -10.92 -7.17 11.87
C PRO A 82 -10.33 -5.75 11.88
N PHE A 83 -10.66 -4.98 12.91
CA PHE A 83 -10.03 -3.68 13.16
C PHE A 83 -8.50 -3.82 13.23
N GLY A 84 -7.78 -2.88 12.63
CA GLY A 84 -6.31 -2.95 12.49
C GLY A 84 -5.79 -3.94 11.42
N GLY A 85 -6.65 -4.67 10.72
CA GLY A 85 -6.24 -5.68 9.73
C GLY A 85 -5.74 -5.14 8.37
N GLY A 86 -5.43 -3.85 8.26
CA GLY A 86 -4.75 -3.28 7.09
C GLY A 86 -5.62 -3.03 5.86
N LYS A 87 -6.94 -2.81 6.00
CA LYS A 87 -7.84 -2.50 4.86
C LYS A 87 -7.42 -1.23 4.13
N THR A 88 -7.33 -0.10 4.84
CA THR A 88 -6.88 1.16 4.25
C THR A 88 -5.47 1.06 3.70
N HIS A 89 -4.58 0.36 4.42
CA HIS A 89 -3.21 0.10 3.96
C HIS A 89 -3.17 -0.67 2.63
N SER A 90 -4.04 -1.67 2.46
CA SER A 90 -4.15 -2.43 1.22
C SER A 90 -4.68 -1.57 0.06
N LEU A 91 -5.61 -0.66 0.33
CA LEU A 91 -6.11 0.29 -0.67
C LEU A 91 -5.03 1.30 -1.07
N ILE A 92 -4.25 1.83 -0.12
CA ILE A 92 -3.11 2.72 -0.40
C ILE A 92 -2.05 1.98 -1.23
N ALA A 93 -1.76 0.72 -0.90
CA ALA A 93 -0.83 -0.09 -1.68
C ALA A 93 -1.30 -0.28 -3.13
N LEU A 94 -2.60 -0.55 -3.34
CA LEU A 94 -3.19 -0.64 -4.69
C LEU A 94 -3.10 0.69 -5.43
N TYR A 95 -3.42 1.80 -4.75
CA TYR A 95 -3.33 3.14 -5.32
C TYR A 95 -1.92 3.43 -5.82
N HIS A 96 -0.91 3.24 -4.96
CA HIS A 96 0.50 3.48 -5.32
C HIS A 96 1.00 2.56 -6.41
N LEU A 97 0.67 1.27 -6.32
CA LEU A 97 1.07 0.29 -7.32
C LEU A 97 0.55 0.67 -8.71
N LEU A 98 -0.70 1.12 -8.82
CA LEU A 98 -1.33 1.39 -10.12
C LEU A 98 -1.02 2.80 -10.65
N LYS A 99 -0.85 3.81 -9.78
CA LYS A 99 -0.47 5.17 -10.19
C LYS A 99 1.02 5.32 -10.48
N HIS A 100 1.88 4.69 -9.68
CA HIS A 100 3.33 4.85 -9.72
C HIS A 100 4.06 3.57 -10.15
N GLY A 101 3.34 2.58 -10.69
CA GLY A 101 3.88 1.25 -10.98
C GLY A 101 5.15 1.24 -11.82
N GLN A 102 5.26 2.15 -12.80
CA GLN A 102 6.44 2.29 -13.65
C GLN A 102 7.69 2.78 -12.88
N GLU A 103 7.50 3.69 -11.94
CA GLU A 103 8.59 4.22 -11.09
C GLU A 103 9.05 3.16 -10.07
N LEU A 104 8.14 2.30 -9.65
CA LEU A 104 8.38 1.29 -8.63
C LEU A 104 8.90 -0.05 -9.16
N GLU A 105 9.06 -0.25 -10.47
CA GLU A 105 9.51 -1.53 -11.07
C GLU A 105 10.88 -1.98 -10.53
N ALA A 106 11.74 -1.03 -10.13
CA ALA A 106 13.05 -1.33 -9.54
C ALA A 106 12.95 -1.89 -8.10
N SER A 107 11.86 -1.61 -7.38
CA SER A 107 11.66 -1.99 -5.98
C SER A 107 11.53 -3.51 -5.83
N THR A 108 12.28 -4.07 -4.88
CA THR A 108 12.25 -5.51 -4.57
C THR A 108 10.84 -5.98 -4.18
N ALA A 109 10.11 -5.17 -3.39
CA ALA A 109 8.75 -5.49 -2.98
C ALA A 109 7.80 -5.67 -4.18
N ILE A 110 7.92 -4.79 -5.18
CA ILE A 110 7.09 -4.86 -6.39
C ILE A 110 7.48 -6.05 -7.27
N LYS A 111 8.78 -6.37 -7.37
CA LYS A 111 9.26 -7.54 -8.10
C LYS A 111 8.66 -8.84 -7.57
N ASP A 112 8.58 -9.00 -6.24
CA ASP A 112 7.99 -10.19 -5.62
C ASP A 112 6.49 -10.30 -5.93
N ILE A 113 5.77 -9.16 -5.90
CA ILE A 113 4.34 -9.09 -6.23
C ILE A 113 4.11 -9.45 -7.72
N LEU A 114 4.92 -8.89 -8.62
CA LEU A 114 4.86 -9.16 -10.06
C LEU A 114 5.19 -10.62 -10.38
N ALA A 115 6.23 -11.17 -9.76
CA ALA A 115 6.62 -12.58 -9.91
C ALA A 115 5.47 -13.51 -9.51
N LYS A 116 4.82 -13.25 -8.37
CA LYS A 116 3.66 -14.02 -7.92
C LYS A 116 2.43 -13.85 -8.80
N ALA A 117 2.27 -12.68 -9.43
CA ALA A 117 1.22 -12.45 -10.42
C ALA A 117 1.54 -13.04 -11.80
N GLY A 118 2.74 -13.60 -12.02
CA GLY A 118 3.19 -14.09 -13.34
C GLY A 118 3.34 -12.95 -14.36
N MET A 119 3.76 -11.78 -13.89
CA MET A 119 3.76 -10.52 -14.63
C MET A 119 5.17 -9.95 -14.71
N GLN A 120 5.49 -9.29 -15.81
CA GLN A 120 6.78 -8.61 -15.98
C GLN A 120 6.71 -7.12 -15.65
N LYS A 121 5.53 -6.52 -15.77
CA LYS A 121 5.27 -5.10 -15.59
C LYS A 121 3.91 -4.88 -14.95
N VAL A 122 3.75 -3.76 -14.27
CA VAL A 122 2.44 -3.32 -13.79
C VAL A 122 1.60 -2.86 -14.99
N PRO A 123 0.36 -3.35 -15.18
CA PRO A 123 -0.51 -2.89 -16.26
C PRO A 123 -0.89 -1.43 -16.03
N GLN A 124 -0.98 -0.67 -17.12
CA GLN A 124 -1.55 0.68 -17.02
C GLN A 124 -3.06 0.60 -16.82
N ALA A 125 -3.56 1.34 -15.83
CA ALA A 125 -4.96 1.43 -15.51
C ALA A 125 -5.30 2.87 -15.07
N SER A 126 -6.49 3.34 -15.42
CA SER A 126 -7.04 4.54 -14.80
C SER A 126 -7.51 4.20 -13.39
N VAL A 127 -7.09 4.98 -12.41
CA VAL A 127 -7.43 4.78 -10.99
C VAL A 127 -8.37 5.89 -10.55
N VAL A 128 -9.50 5.50 -9.98
CA VAL A 128 -10.47 6.38 -9.31
C VAL A 128 -10.64 5.89 -7.89
N THR A 129 -10.69 6.81 -6.94
CA THR A 129 -10.86 6.52 -5.51
C THR A 129 -12.17 7.08 -5.03
N PHE A 130 -12.86 6.35 -4.16
CA PHE A 130 -14.07 6.84 -3.49
C PHE A 130 -13.92 6.59 -1.99
N VAL A 131 -13.86 7.67 -1.22
CA VAL A 131 -13.78 7.62 0.25
C VAL A 131 -15.05 8.26 0.78
N GLY A 132 -15.92 7.48 1.43
CA GLY A 132 -17.27 7.94 1.79
C GLY A 132 -17.31 9.17 2.72
N THR A 133 -16.24 9.45 3.46
CA THR A 133 -16.10 10.63 4.34
C THR A 133 -15.49 11.85 3.64
N ALA A 134 -14.97 11.69 2.42
CA ALA A 134 -14.26 12.70 1.66
C ALA A 134 -14.71 12.74 0.19
N ALA A 135 -15.92 12.26 -0.10
CA ALA A 135 -16.43 12.17 -1.46
C ALA A 135 -16.65 13.58 -2.04
N ASP A 136 -15.97 13.89 -3.15
CA ASP A 136 -16.19 15.09 -3.94
C ASP A 136 -16.84 14.72 -5.28
N ALA A 137 -18.12 15.02 -5.42
CA ALA A 137 -18.88 14.67 -6.61
C ALA A 137 -18.46 15.46 -7.88
N LEU A 138 -17.60 16.48 -7.74
CA LEU A 138 -17.18 17.36 -8.83
C LEU A 138 -15.77 17.04 -9.32
N GLU A 139 -14.85 16.72 -8.41
CA GLU A 139 -13.44 16.43 -8.77
C GLU A 139 -13.03 14.96 -8.63
N GLY A 140 -13.88 14.13 -8.01
CA GLY A 140 -13.68 12.67 -7.85
C GLY A 140 -13.10 12.27 -6.50
#